data_AF-A0A954Z074-F1
#
_entry.id   AF-A0A954Z074-F1
#
_cell.length_a   1.000
_cell.length_b   1.000
_cell.length_c   1.000
_cell.angle_alpha   90.00
_cell.angle_beta   90.00
_cell.angle_gamma   90.00
#
_symmetry.space_group_name_H-M   'P 1'
#
loop_
_entity.id
_entity.type
_entity.pdbx_description
1 polymer ?
#
loop_
_entity_poly.entity_id
_entity_poly.type
_entity_poly.pdbx_seq_one_letter_code
_entity_poly.pdbx_strand_id
1 'polypeptide(L)'
;DYTKLDWILWTATLTEKRDDFEALVRPVHKFLNETPDRSPMTDWYFTSTAKKRGFTARPVVGGVFLRMLYESAIWTKYASRDKTRAANWAPMPTPTESKRVVATGADSEASCRYTTERPADDWFKLRFDDTAWKEGVGGLGTKETPGARIGEEWNTSDVWLRRFVTLPNPPPSRLALRIHHDEDAAVYVNGELAFELEGYTTGYEVVELPSGLMREGENLIAIHCHQTTGGQYIDFGVDEVIPAQPRRK
;
A
#
# COMPACT_ATOMS: atom_id res chain seq x y z
N ASP A 1 -2.52 26.86 9.65
CA ASP A 1 -3.13 26.90 11.01
C ASP A 1 -3.88 25.60 11.31
N TYR A 2 -3.17 24.48 11.45
CA TYR A 2 -3.77 23.20 11.82
C TYR A 2 -3.04 22.62 13.02
N THR A 3 -3.75 21.82 13.80
CA THR A 3 -3.20 21.18 15.00
C THR A 3 -3.75 19.76 15.15
N LYS A 4 -3.22 19.04 16.15
CA LYS A 4 -3.63 17.69 16.53
C LYS A 4 -4.01 17.64 18.00
N LEU A 5 -5.21 17.16 18.31
CA LEU A 5 -5.74 17.21 19.68
C LEU A 5 -4.94 16.32 20.65
N ASP A 6 -4.54 15.13 20.21
CA ASP A 6 -3.84 14.12 20.99
C ASP A 6 -2.42 14.57 21.33
N TRP A 7 -1.74 15.25 20.40
CA TRP A 7 -0.43 15.87 20.65
C TRP A 7 -0.54 17.01 21.68
N ILE A 8 -1.59 17.83 21.60
CA ILE A 8 -1.84 18.87 22.61
C ILE A 8 -2.06 18.24 23.99
N LEU A 9 -2.86 17.17 24.10
CA LEU A 9 -3.10 16.48 25.37
C LEU A 9 -1.84 15.78 25.89
N TRP A 10 -1.00 15.28 24.99
CA TRP A 10 0.30 14.71 25.33
C TRP A 10 1.22 15.76 25.93
N THR A 11 1.43 16.89 25.23
CA THR A 11 2.21 18.03 25.71
C THR A 11 1.66 18.58 27.02
N ALA A 12 0.34 18.81 27.11
CA ALA A 12 -0.33 19.28 28.31
C ALA A 12 -0.04 18.38 29.51
N THR A 13 -0.09 17.06 29.33
CA THR A 13 0.18 16.10 30.39
C THR A 13 1.62 16.20 30.90
N LEU A 14 2.59 16.33 29.99
CA LEU A 14 4.02 16.42 30.32
C LEU A 14 4.43 17.71 31.03
N THR A 15 3.59 18.75 31.02
CA THR A 15 3.87 19.98 31.78
C THR A 15 3.86 19.76 33.29
N GLU A 16 3.14 18.74 33.76
CA GLU A 16 2.89 18.41 35.18
C GLU A 16 2.30 19.54 36.03
N LYS A 17 1.96 20.69 35.41
CA LYS A 17 1.34 21.85 36.06
C LYS A 17 -0.11 21.94 35.65
N ARG A 18 -0.99 22.12 36.64
CA ARG A 18 -2.44 22.14 36.41
C ARG A 18 -2.85 23.30 35.49
N ASP A 19 -2.29 24.48 35.71
CA ASP A 19 -2.65 25.68 34.94
C ASP A 19 -2.27 25.53 33.46
N ASP A 20 -1.06 25.00 33.18
CA ASP A 20 -0.58 24.73 31.82
C ASP A 20 -1.46 23.65 31.14
N PHE A 21 -1.79 22.59 31.88
CA PHE A 21 -2.68 21.55 31.38
C PHE A 21 -4.05 22.12 30.98
N GLU A 22 -4.67 22.92 31.86
CA GLU A 22 -5.97 23.52 31.57
C GLU A 22 -5.91 24.52 30.41
N ALA A 23 -4.85 25.33 30.32
CA ALA A 23 -4.67 26.29 29.25
C ALA A 23 -4.59 25.60 27.88
N LEU A 24 -3.88 24.47 27.81
CA LEU A 24 -3.71 23.69 26.58
C LEU A 24 -4.94 22.83 26.23
N VAL A 25 -5.62 22.25 27.21
CA VAL A 25 -6.79 21.38 26.97
C VAL A 25 -8.07 22.17 26.68
N ARG A 26 -8.23 23.38 27.25
CA ARG A 26 -9.42 24.22 27.04
C ARG A 26 -9.78 24.46 25.56
N PRO A 27 -8.86 24.85 24.65
CA PRO A 27 -9.19 25.01 23.24
C PRO A 27 -9.58 23.68 22.56
N VAL A 28 -8.99 22.55 22.97
CA VAL A 28 -9.37 21.23 22.48
C VAL A 28 -10.80 20.89 22.90
N HIS A 29 -11.14 21.12 24.16
CA HIS A 29 -12.50 20.92 24.67
C HIS A 29 -13.52 21.81 23.94
N LYS A 30 -13.18 23.08 23.69
CA LYS A 30 -14.02 23.98 22.89
C LYS A 30 -14.26 23.42 21.49
N PHE A 31 -13.20 23.00 20.79
CA PHE A 31 -13.29 22.36 19.48
C PHE A 31 -14.22 21.14 19.49
N LEU A 32 -14.06 20.23 20.45
CA LEU A 32 -14.88 19.01 20.54
C LEU A 32 -16.37 19.30 20.74
N ASN A 33 -16.72 20.40 21.41
CA ASN A 33 -18.10 20.80 21.64
C ASN A 33 -18.71 21.58 20.47
N GLU A 34 -17.89 22.39 19.77
CA GLU A 34 -18.38 23.38 18.80
C GLU A 34 -18.06 23.04 17.34
N THR A 35 -17.35 21.95 17.07
CA THR A 35 -16.95 21.60 15.70
C THR A 35 -18.16 21.49 14.77
N PRO A 36 -18.10 22.08 13.56
CA PRO A 36 -19.19 21.99 12.60
C PRO A 36 -19.31 20.59 11.96
N ASP A 37 -18.27 19.76 12.09
CA ASP A 37 -18.21 18.46 11.42
C ASP A 37 -18.88 17.35 12.23
N ARG A 38 -19.53 16.41 11.52
CA ARG A 38 -20.07 15.17 12.11
C ARG A 38 -18.99 14.09 12.27
N SER A 39 -17.79 14.49 12.67
CA SER A 39 -16.64 13.63 12.91
C SER A 39 -16.01 14.02 14.26
N PRO A 40 -16.65 13.63 15.38
CA PRO A 40 -16.16 13.98 16.71
C PRO A 40 -14.74 13.42 16.91
N MET A 41 -13.85 14.25 17.47
CA MET A 41 -12.48 13.86 17.83
C MET A 41 -11.61 13.38 16.65
N THR A 42 -11.63 14.12 15.52
CA THR A 42 -10.69 13.90 14.40
C THR A 42 -9.24 14.19 14.81
N ASP A 43 -8.28 13.52 14.16
CA ASP A 43 -6.84 13.71 14.36
C ASP A 43 -6.45 15.18 14.12
N TRP A 44 -6.71 15.73 12.92
CA TRP A 44 -6.33 17.11 12.59
C TRP A 44 -7.54 18.00 12.36
N TYR A 45 -7.42 19.24 12.82
CA TYR A 45 -8.40 20.28 12.54
C TYR A 45 -7.72 21.63 12.36
N PHE A 46 -8.37 22.50 11.60
CA PHE A 46 -7.97 23.90 11.47
C PHE A 46 -8.33 24.66 12.74
N THR A 47 -7.36 25.37 13.32
CA THR A 47 -7.59 26.11 14.57
C THR A 47 -8.47 27.35 14.38
N SER A 48 -8.52 27.90 13.16
CA SER A 48 -9.37 29.05 12.83
C SER A 48 -10.84 28.70 12.62
N THR A 49 -11.14 27.53 12.05
CA THR A 49 -12.50 27.19 11.60
C THR A 49 -13.11 25.99 12.32
N ALA A 50 -12.33 25.29 13.15
CA ALA A 50 -12.71 24.03 13.77
C ALA A 50 -13.12 22.93 12.77
N LYS A 51 -12.83 23.11 11.48
CA LYS A 51 -13.09 22.10 10.45
C LYS A 51 -11.99 21.06 10.43
N LYS A 52 -12.38 19.80 10.30
CA LYS A 52 -11.53 18.63 10.09
C LYS A 52 -10.63 18.84 8.88
N ARG A 53 -9.38 18.40 9.02
CA ARG A 53 -8.43 18.31 7.91
C ARG A 53 -7.96 16.86 7.75
N GLY A 54 -8.34 16.22 6.65
CA GLY A 54 -7.86 14.87 6.33
C GLY A 54 -8.49 13.77 7.20
N PHE A 55 -7.66 13.01 7.90
CA PHE A 55 -7.95 11.65 8.38
C PHE A 55 -9.17 11.52 9.32
N THR A 56 -9.85 10.38 9.22
CA THR A 56 -10.97 9.93 10.07
C THR A 56 -10.68 8.51 10.56
N ALA A 57 -11.01 8.19 11.82
CA ALA A 57 -10.93 6.83 12.38
C ALA A 57 -9.53 6.17 12.47
N ARG A 58 -8.48 6.91 12.86
CA ARG A 58 -7.21 6.27 13.27
C ARG A 58 -7.14 6.05 14.80
N PRO A 59 -6.51 4.96 15.27
CA PRO A 59 -6.27 4.71 16.70
C PRO A 59 -5.21 5.63 17.35
N VAL A 60 -4.59 6.55 16.59
CA VAL A 60 -3.57 7.48 17.09
C VAL A 60 -4.16 8.52 18.06
N VAL A 61 -5.49 8.58 18.22
CA VAL A 61 -6.15 9.39 19.26
C VAL A 61 -5.91 8.86 20.69
N GLY A 62 -5.21 7.74 20.86
CA GLY A 62 -4.87 7.21 22.20
C GLY A 62 -4.15 8.19 23.12
N GLY A 63 -3.46 9.22 22.58
CA GLY A 63 -2.81 10.28 23.36
C GLY A 63 -3.74 11.02 24.34
N VAL A 64 -5.06 11.00 24.11
CA VAL A 64 -6.05 11.58 25.04
C VAL A 64 -6.05 10.91 26.42
N PHE A 65 -5.58 9.66 26.51
CA PHE A 65 -5.50 8.90 27.75
C PHE A 65 -4.18 9.08 28.50
N LEU A 66 -3.20 9.83 27.97
CA LEU A 66 -1.87 9.91 28.58
C LEU A 66 -1.91 10.37 30.04
N ARG A 67 -2.78 11.34 30.37
CA ARG A 67 -2.92 11.84 31.74
C ARG A 67 -3.31 10.74 32.74
N MET A 68 -4.04 9.71 32.30
CA MET A 68 -4.40 8.58 33.16
C MET A 68 -3.20 7.72 33.57
N LEU A 69 -2.08 7.78 32.83
CA LEU A 69 -0.82 7.12 33.25
C LEU A 69 -0.24 7.76 34.51
N TYR A 70 -0.51 9.05 34.74
CA TYR A 70 -0.07 9.79 35.93
C TYR A 70 -1.12 9.72 37.06
N GLU A 71 -2.36 9.35 36.74
CA GLU A 71 -3.50 9.34 37.65
C GLU A 71 -4.05 7.91 37.86
N SER A 72 -3.27 7.10 38.59
CA SER A 72 -3.52 5.67 38.79
C SER A 72 -4.91 5.34 39.35
N ALA A 73 -5.47 6.18 40.22
CA ALA A 73 -6.82 6.01 40.77
C ALA A 73 -7.91 6.14 39.70
N ILE A 74 -7.75 7.11 38.78
CA ILE A 74 -8.68 7.32 37.66
C ILE A 74 -8.54 6.18 36.66
N TRP A 75 -7.30 5.81 36.29
CA TRP A 75 -7.04 4.66 35.45
C TRP A 75 -7.72 3.40 36.00
N THR A 76 -7.49 3.08 37.27
CA THR A 76 -8.05 1.90 37.93
C THR A 76 -9.58 1.90 37.89
N LYS A 77 -10.22 3.04 38.18
CA LYS A 77 -11.69 3.18 38.14
C LYS A 77 -12.30 2.83 36.79
N TYR A 78 -11.65 3.21 35.68
CA TYR A 78 -12.19 3.01 34.33
C TYR A 78 -11.70 1.69 33.71
N ALA A 79 -10.42 1.36 33.84
CA ALA A 79 -9.85 0.12 33.30
C ALA A 79 -10.46 -1.12 33.96
N SER A 80 -10.78 -1.09 35.26
CA SER A 80 -11.45 -2.22 35.95
C SER A 80 -12.87 -2.51 35.46
N ARG A 81 -13.46 -1.61 34.67
CA ARG A 81 -14.78 -1.82 34.05
C ARG A 81 -14.69 -2.65 32.78
N ASP A 82 -13.50 -2.84 32.22
CA ASP A 82 -13.31 -3.79 31.13
C ASP A 82 -13.49 -5.22 31.66
N LYS A 83 -14.67 -5.77 31.38
CA LYS A 83 -15.02 -7.17 31.66
C LYS A 83 -14.91 -8.04 30.42
N THR A 84 -14.61 -7.47 29.26
CA THR A 84 -14.62 -8.19 27.98
C THR A 84 -13.46 -9.18 27.91
N ARG A 85 -12.34 -8.88 28.60
CA ARG A 85 -11.09 -9.67 28.52
C ARG A 85 -10.73 -9.97 27.06
N ALA A 86 -10.96 -9.00 26.17
CA ALA A 86 -10.76 -9.18 24.74
C ALA A 86 -9.31 -9.54 24.46
N ALA A 87 -9.10 -10.73 23.92
CA ALA A 87 -7.82 -11.21 23.43
C ALA A 87 -8.02 -11.64 21.97
N ASN A 88 -6.99 -11.46 21.14
CA ASN A 88 -7.03 -11.86 19.73
C ASN A 88 -8.18 -11.25 18.92
N TRP A 89 -8.64 -10.04 19.26
CA TRP A 89 -9.76 -9.38 18.56
C TRP A 89 -9.40 -8.87 17.15
N ALA A 90 -8.11 -8.81 16.83
CA ALA A 90 -7.60 -8.49 15.50
C ALA A 90 -6.18 -9.07 15.36
N PRO A 91 -6.03 -10.40 15.25
CA PRO A 91 -4.71 -10.95 14.96
C PRO A 91 -4.24 -10.35 13.63
N MET A 92 -2.99 -9.88 13.59
CA MET A 92 -2.41 -9.47 12.32
C MET A 92 -2.55 -10.63 11.33
N PRO A 93 -3.00 -10.39 10.10
CA PRO A 93 -3.03 -11.44 9.10
C PRO A 93 -1.63 -12.03 8.98
N THR A 94 -1.54 -13.36 8.86
CA THR A 94 -0.24 -13.99 8.62
C THR A 94 0.20 -13.57 7.22
N PRO A 95 1.41 -12.99 7.05
CA PRO A 95 1.89 -12.61 5.74
C PRO A 95 1.83 -13.80 4.79
N THR A 96 1.37 -13.56 3.56
CA THR A 96 1.31 -14.59 2.53
C THR A 96 2.74 -15.03 2.21
N GLU A 97 3.07 -16.28 2.51
CA GLU A 97 4.33 -16.88 2.07
C GLU A 97 4.25 -17.19 0.57
N SER A 98 5.34 -16.96 -0.12
CA SER A 98 5.44 -17.15 -1.56
C SER A 98 6.79 -17.72 -1.95
N LYS A 99 6.81 -18.51 -3.02
CA LYS A 99 8.02 -19.06 -3.63
C LYS A 99 8.12 -18.58 -5.05
N ARG A 100 9.28 -18.04 -5.42
CA ARG A 100 9.55 -17.60 -6.78
C ARG A 100 9.43 -18.74 -7.79
N VAL A 101 8.69 -18.50 -8.87
CA VAL A 101 8.55 -19.39 -10.04
C VAL A 101 9.25 -18.78 -11.25
N VAL A 102 9.02 -17.49 -11.50
CA VAL A 102 9.67 -16.70 -12.57
C VAL A 102 10.33 -15.48 -11.93
N ALA A 103 11.61 -15.27 -12.22
CA ALA A 103 12.36 -14.13 -11.71
C ALA A 103 11.81 -12.79 -12.23
N THR A 104 11.95 -11.76 -11.39
CA THR A 104 11.67 -10.39 -11.80
C THR A 104 12.64 -9.97 -12.90
N GLY A 105 12.28 -8.93 -13.68
CA GLY A 105 13.20 -8.37 -14.66
C GLY A 105 14.53 -8.02 -14.00
N ALA A 106 14.49 -7.35 -12.85
CA ALA A 106 15.69 -6.94 -12.12
C ALA A 106 16.57 -8.11 -11.63
N ASP A 107 15.99 -9.29 -11.35
CA ASP A 107 16.72 -10.45 -10.83
C ASP A 107 17.35 -11.33 -11.91
N SER A 108 16.85 -11.27 -13.14
CA SER A 108 17.33 -12.13 -14.23
C SER A 108 17.73 -11.38 -15.50
N GLU A 109 17.71 -10.04 -15.48
CA GLU A 109 17.90 -9.21 -16.68
C GLU A 109 16.97 -9.67 -17.82
N ALA A 110 15.73 -10.04 -17.47
CA ALA A 110 14.77 -10.47 -18.48
C ALA A 110 14.37 -9.27 -19.34
N SER A 111 14.24 -9.50 -20.64
CA SER A 111 13.75 -8.50 -21.57
C SER A 111 12.23 -8.43 -21.58
N CYS A 112 11.72 -7.24 -21.84
CA CYS A 112 10.33 -6.95 -22.18
C CYS A 112 10.29 -6.03 -23.40
N ARG A 113 9.15 -6.00 -24.07
CA ARG A 113 8.85 -4.96 -25.06
C ARG A 113 8.02 -3.88 -24.42
N TYR A 114 8.34 -2.62 -24.68
CA TYR A 114 7.63 -1.49 -24.10
C TYR A 114 7.47 -0.30 -25.05
N THR A 115 6.44 0.50 -24.79
CA THR A 115 6.20 1.80 -25.44
C THR A 115 5.75 2.82 -24.39
N THR A 116 6.07 4.09 -24.63
CA THR A 116 5.56 5.24 -23.87
C THR A 116 4.51 6.05 -24.64
N GLU A 117 4.22 5.61 -25.87
CA GLU A 117 3.13 6.15 -26.69
C GLU A 117 1.92 5.22 -26.55
N ARG A 118 0.74 5.82 -26.39
CA ARG A 118 -0.50 5.06 -26.25
C ARG A 118 -0.70 4.10 -27.43
N PRO A 119 -0.70 2.78 -27.20
CA PRO A 119 -0.91 1.80 -28.26
C PRO A 119 -2.40 1.65 -28.60
N ALA A 120 -2.72 0.77 -29.55
CA ALA A 120 -4.10 0.39 -29.84
C ALA A 120 -4.78 -0.24 -28.61
N ASP A 121 -6.10 -0.13 -28.52
CA ASP A 121 -6.84 -0.55 -27.32
C ASP A 121 -6.76 -2.07 -27.02
N ASP A 122 -6.31 -2.90 -27.95
CA ASP A 122 -6.13 -4.36 -27.80
C ASP A 122 -4.68 -4.78 -27.57
N TRP A 123 -3.79 -3.84 -27.23
CA TRP A 123 -2.36 -4.05 -26.99
C TRP A 123 -2.03 -5.17 -26.00
N PHE A 124 -2.94 -5.53 -25.09
CA PHE A 124 -2.75 -6.57 -24.09
C PHE A 124 -3.10 -7.99 -24.58
N LYS A 125 -3.61 -8.15 -25.81
CA LYS A 125 -3.99 -9.45 -26.38
C LYS A 125 -2.76 -10.24 -26.85
N LEU A 126 -2.84 -11.59 -26.83
CA LEU A 126 -1.73 -12.48 -27.21
C LEU A 126 -1.20 -12.20 -28.62
N ARG A 127 -2.10 -11.89 -29.56
CA ARG A 127 -1.78 -11.74 -30.99
C ARG A 127 -1.46 -10.30 -31.41
N PHE A 128 -1.38 -9.38 -30.46
CA PHE A 128 -0.97 -8.02 -30.74
C PHE A 128 0.49 -7.99 -31.23
N ASP A 129 0.74 -7.27 -32.32
CA ASP A 129 2.08 -7.10 -32.88
C ASP A 129 2.78 -5.93 -32.19
N ASP A 130 3.70 -6.27 -31.29
CA ASP A 130 4.54 -5.33 -30.56
C ASP A 130 5.94 -5.19 -31.16
N THR A 131 6.17 -5.63 -32.40
CA THR A 131 7.53 -5.60 -33.02
C THR A 131 8.11 -4.20 -33.20
N ALA A 132 7.26 -3.18 -33.25
CA ALA A 132 7.69 -1.78 -33.30
C ALA A 132 8.04 -1.19 -31.92
N TRP A 133 7.76 -1.90 -30.83
CA TRP A 133 8.03 -1.42 -29.47
C TRP A 133 9.53 -1.53 -29.15
N LYS A 134 9.99 -0.70 -28.22
CA LYS A 134 11.37 -0.76 -27.74
C LYS A 134 11.56 -2.03 -26.92
N GLU A 135 12.78 -2.55 -26.89
CA GLU A 135 13.16 -3.61 -25.97
C GLU A 135 13.82 -2.99 -24.73
N GLY A 136 13.39 -3.41 -23.55
CA GLY A 136 13.93 -2.98 -22.26
C GLY A 136 14.35 -4.19 -21.45
N VAL A 137 15.46 -4.09 -20.74
CA VAL A 137 16.00 -5.15 -19.88
C VAL A 137 15.79 -4.75 -18.43
N GLY A 138 15.38 -5.69 -17.59
CA GLY A 138 15.22 -5.42 -16.16
C GLY A 138 13.96 -4.62 -15.82
N GLY A 139 13.97 -3.93 -14.68
CA GLY A 139 12.88 -3.02 -14.29
C GLY A 139 12.96 -1.68 -15.02
N LEU A 140 11.81 -1.12 -15.39
CA LEU A 140 11.70 0.17 -16.07
C LEU A 140 11.44 1.29 -15.05
N GLY A 141 12.20 2.37 -15.04
CA GLY A 141 11.91 3.52 -14.17
C GLY A 141 13.06 4.50 -13.97
N THR A 142 12.99 5.30 -12.90
CA THR A 142 13.99 6.32 -12.56
C THR A 142 14.79 6.00 -11.30
N LYS A 143 16.01 6.54 -11.20
CA LYS A 143 16.95 6.25 -10.08
C LYS A 143 16.50 6.77 -8.73
N GLU A 144 15.60 7.75 -8.69
CA GLU A 144 15.12 8.37 -7.45
C GLU A 144 14.01 7.56 -6.77
N THR A 145 13.45 6.57 -7.48
CA THR A 145 12.37 5.73 -6.97
C THR A 145 12.86 4.78 -5.87
N PRO A 146 12.30 4.84 -4.65
CA PRO A 146 12.74 3.99 -3.54
C PRO A 146 12.68 2.49 -3.85
N GLY A 147 13.80 1.79 -3.66
CA GLY A 147 13.87 0.33 -3.87
C GLY A 147 13.86 -0.11 -5.34
N ALA A 148 13.86 0.84 -6.29
CA ALA A 148 13.87 0.53 -7.71
C ALA A 148 15.22 -0.03 -8.15
N ARG A 149 15.17 -1.04 -9.03
CA ARG A 149 16.35 -1.68 -9.62
C ARG A 149 16.29 -1.50 -11.13
N ILE A 150 16.75 -0.34 -11.56
CA ILE A 150 16.62 0.13 -12.94
C ILE A 150 17.53 -0.70 -13.85
N GLY A 151 16.92 -1.36 -14.83
CA GLY A 151 17.63 -1.91 -15.98
C GLY A 151 17.51 -1.00 -17.21
N GLU A 152 16.36 -0.35 -17.41
CA GLU A 152 16.09 0.57 -18.52
C GLU A 152 15.33 1.81 -18.02
N GLU A 153 15.62 2.99 -18.59
CA GLU A 153 15.00 4.23 -18.14
C GLU A 153 13.61 4.43 -18.76
N TRP A 154 12.63 4.71 -17.91
CA TRP A 154 11.33 5.24 -18.28
C TRP A 154 11.04 6.47 -17.39
N ASN A 155 10.79 7.62 -18.01
CA ASN A 155 10.62 8.92 -17.33
C ASN A 155 9.45 9.76 -17.88
N THR A 156 8.45 9.10 -18.47
CA THR A 156 7.23 9.73 -19.01
C THR A 156 6.01 9.33 -18.18
N SER A 157 4.85 9.93 -18.44
CA SER A 157 3.61 9.65 -17.69
C SER A 157 3.07 8.24 -17.87
N ASP A 158 3.39 7.54 -18.95
CA ASP A 158 2.82 6.23 -19.21
C ASP A 158 3.87 5.26 -19.79
N VAL A 159 3.77 4.00 -19.39
CA VAL A 159 4.45 2.89 -20.05
C VAL A 159 3.50 1.72 -20.22
N TRP A 160 3.49 1.16 -21.42
CA TRP A 160 2.88 -0.13 -21.70
C TRP A 160 4.01 -1.12 -21.93
N LEU A 161 4.01 -2.23 -21.22
CA LEU A 161 4.99 -3.30 -21.41
C LEU A 161 4.32 -4.66 -21.58
N ARG A 162 5.00 -5.53 -22.33
CA ARG A 162 4.62 -6.90 -22.62
C ARG A 162 5.82 -7.81 -22.42
N ARG A 163 5.63 -8.89 -21.67
CA ARG A 163 6.64 -9.93 -21.49
C ARG A 163 5.98 -11.30 -21.40
N PHE A 164 6.55 -12.24 -22.13
CA PHE A 164 6.19 -13.64 -22.04
C PHE A 164 6.98 -14.31 -20.90
N VAL A 165 6.29 -15.15 -20.16
CA VAL A 165 6.85 -15.95 -19.06
C VAL A 165 6.46 -17.41 -19.23
N THR A 166 7.36 -18.31 -18.84
CA THR A 166 7.16 -19.76 -18.98
C THR A 166 6.93 -20.39 -17.61
N LEU A 167 5.80 -21.05 -17.44
CA LEU A 167 5.46 -21.82 -16.24
C LEU A 167 5.86 -23.30 -16.38
N PRO A 168 6.21 -23.98 -15.27
CA PRO A 168 6.52 -25.40 -15.27
C PRO A 168 5.27 -26.26 -15.56
N ASN A 169 5.51 -27.55 -15.82
CA ASN A 169 4.46 -28.57 -15.91
C ASN A 169 4.62 -29.60 -14.78
N PRO A 170 3.62 -29.78 -13.89
CA PRO A 170 2.37 -29.01 -13.83
C PRO A 170 2.61 -27.58 -13.31
N PRO A 171 1.74 -26.60 -13.67
CA PRO A 171 1.83 -25.26 -13.14
C PRO A 171 1.37 -25.25 -11.67
N PRO A 172 1.90 -24.33 -10.83
CA PRO A 172 1.40 -24.16 -9.47
C PRO A 172 -0.10 -23.81 -9.45
N SER A 173 -0.80 -24.30 -8.42
CA SER A 173 -2.26 -24.14 -8.31
C SER A 173 -2.69 -22.74 -7.91
N ARG A 174 -1.85 -22.01 -7.17
CA ARG A 174 -2.06 -20.62 -6.76
C ARG A 174 -0.84 -19.80 -7.14
N LEU A 175 -1.05 -18.83 -8.01
CA LEU A 175 0.00 -17.96 -8.52
C LEU A 175 -0.24 -16.53 -8.05
N ALA A 176 0.83 -15.78 -7.92
CA ALA A 176 0.82 -14.38 -7.61
C ALA A 176 1.80 -13.64 -8.50
N LEU A 177 1.49 -12.37 -8.77
CA LEU A 177 2.43 -11.45 -9.36
C LEU A 177 3.30 -10.85 -8.25
N ARG A 178 4.61 -11.04 -8.35
CA ARG A 178 5.57 -10.30 -7.54
C ARG A 178 5.85 -8.99 -8.28
N ILE A 179 5.32 -7.87 -7.81
CA ILE A 179 5.32 -6.60 -8.55
C ILE A 179 5.81 -5.44 -7.68
N HIS A 180 6.57 -4.54 -8.29
CA HIS A 180 6.91 -3.24 -7.73
C HIS A 180 6.46 -2.20 -8.76
N HIS A 181 5.57 -1.29 -8.36
CA HIS A 181 4.98 -0.28 -9.22
C HIS A 181 4.99 1.09 -8.54
N ASP A 182 5.22 2.12 -9.34
CA ASP A 182 5.12 3.54 -8.99
C ASP A 182 4.72 4.28 -10.30
N GLU A 183 3.48 4.71 -10.51
CA GLU A 183 2.31 4.66 -9.63
C GLU A 183 1.29 3.60 -10.08
N ASP A 184 0.12 4.03 -10.56
CA ASP A 184 -1.05 3.18 -10.81
C ASP A 184 -0.75 2.18 -11.94
N ALA A 185 -1.16 0.92 -11.78
CA ALA A 185 -0.88 -0.14 -12.77
C ALA A 185 -2.09 -1.03 -13.07
N ALA A 186 -2.39 -1.23 -14.36
CA ALA A 186 -3.36 -2.21 -14.83
C ALA A 186 -2.64 -3.45 -15.39
N VAL A 187 -2.89 -4.62 -14.78
CA VAL A 187 -2.21 -5.88 -15.11
C VAL A 187 -3.15 -6.80 -15.88
N TYR A 188 -2.69 -7.25 -17.05
CA TYR A 188 -3.37 -8.21 -17.90
C TYR A 188 -2.55 -9.49 -18.01
N VAL A 189 -3.25 -10.63 -17.98
CA VAL A 189 -2.65 -11.95 -18.17
C VAL A 189 -3.40 -12.64 -19.30
N ASN A 190 -2.66 -13.09 -20.31
CA ASN A 190 -3.21 -13.77 -21.49
C ASN A 190 -4.41 -13.04 -22.14
N GLY A 191 -4.39 -11.71 -22.12
CA GLY A 191 -5.43 -10.88 -22.74
C GLY A 191 -6.66 -10.60 -21.88
N GLU A 192 -6.66 -11.00 -20.61
CA GLU A 192 -7.72 -10.73 -19.63
C GLU A 192 -7.18 -9.83 -18.50
N LEU A 193 -7.99 -8.89 -18.02
CA LEU A 193 -7.63 -8.04 -16.88
C LEU A 193 -7.57 -8.88 -15.61
N ALA A 194 -6.42 -8.90 -14.95
CA ALA A 194 -6.23 -9.59 -13.69
C ALA A 194 -6.63 -8.70 -12.50
N PHE A 195 -6.06 -7.50 -12.44
CA PHE A 195 -6.36 -6.49 -11.41
C PHE A 195 -5.75 -5.13 -11.77
N GLU A 196 -6.18 -4.10 -11.05
CA GLU A 196 -5.62 -2.75 -11.05
C GLU A 196 -5.00 -2.48 -9.67
N LEU A 197 -3.90 -1.75 -9.67
CA LEU A 197 -3.16 -1.30 -8.49
C LEU A 197 -3.17 0.22 -8.46
N GLU A 198 -3.50 0.78 -7.30
CA GLU A 198 -3.54 2.24 -7.09
C GLU A 198 -2.39 2.67 -6.16
N GLY A 199 -1.86 3.87 -6.40
CA GLY A 199 -0.73 4.43 -5.68
C GLY A 199 0.58 3.74 -6.04
N TYR A 200 1.50 3.68 -5.09
CA TYR A 200 2.85 3.16 -5.30
C TYR A 200 3.30 2.25 -4.17
N THR A 201 4.26 1.38 -4.48
CA THR A 201 5.00 0.61 -3.49
C THR A 201 6.46 1.08 -3.43
N THR A 202 7.15 0.82 -2.32
CA THR A 202 8.59 1.14 -2.19
C THR A 202 9.47 -0.11 -2.33
N GLY A 203 8.91 -1.16 -2.94
CA GLY A 203 9.50 -2.48 -3.03
C GLY A 203 8.51 -3.50 -3.62
N TYR A 204 8.98 -4.73 -3.83
CA TYR A 204 8.15 -5.78 -4.40
C TYR A 204 7.12 -6.29 -3.40
N GLU A 205 5.85 -6.26 -3.81
CA GLU A 205 4.74 -6.90 -3.13
C GLU A 205 4.30 -8.16 -3.89
N VAL A 206 3.42 -8.95 -3.27
CA VAL A 206 2.89 -10.20 -3.82
C VAL A 206 1.38 -10.09 -3.90
N VAL A 207 0.86 -10.02 -5.12
CA VAL A 207 -0.58 -9.89 -5.39
C VAL A 207 -1.08 -11.17 -6.04
N GLU A 208 -1.99 -11.88 -5.38
CA GLU A 208 -2.51 -13.15 -5.88
C GLU A 208 -3.30 -12.95 -7.18
N LEU A 209 -3.03 -13.79 -8.18
CA LEU A 209 -3.71 -13.76 -9.47
C LEU A 209 -5.04 -14.52 -9.41
N PRO A 210 -6.08 -14.06 -10.13
CA PRO A 210 -7.29 -14.85 -10.34
C PRO A 210 -6.97 -16.25 -10.91
N SER A 211 -7.64 -17.28 -10.38
CA SER A 211 -7.42 -18.66 -10.81
C SER A 211 -7.75 -18.85 -12.29
N GLY A 212 -6.90 -19.59 -13.01
CA GLY A 212 -7.15 -19.98 -14.40
C GLY A 212 -6.64 -19.00 -15.46
N LEU A 213 -6.09 -17.84 -15.07
CA LEU A 213 -5.51 -16.90 -16.03
C LEU A 213 -4.19 -17.38 -16.65
N MET A 214 -3.41 -18.15 -15.90
CA MET A 214 -2.14 -18.72 -16.36
C MET A 214 -2.27 -20.23 -16.59
N ARG A 215 -1.51 -20.73 -17.56
CA ARG A 215 -1.46 -22.14 -17.97
C ARG A 215 -0.02 -22.65 -18.00
N GLU A 216 0.17 -23.96 -18.13
CA GLU A 216 1.50 -24.53 -18.36
C GLU A 216 2.17 -23.92 -19.60
N GLY A 217 3.50 -23.80 -19.57
CA GLY A 217 4.25 -23.22 -20.68
C GLY A 217 4.12 -21.70 -20.76
N GLU A 218 4.04 -21.17 -21.98
CA GLU A 218 4.13 -19.74 -22.26
C GLU A 218 2.84 -18.98 -21.93
N ASN A 219 2.99 -17.85 -21.23
CA ASN A 219 1.93 -16.92 -20.84
C ASN A 219 2.39 -15.49 -21.10
N LEU A 220 1.47 -14.65 -21.58
CA LEU A 220 1.70 -13.22 -21.72
C LEU A 220 1.29 -12.50 -20.44
N ILE A 221 2.17 -11.65 -19.92
CA ILE A 221 1.83 -10.62 -18.94
C ILE A 221 2.05 -9.27 -19.60
N ALA A 222 1.01 -8.43 -19.55
CA ALA A 222 0.99 -7.11 -20.15
C ALA A 222 0.56 -6.10 -19.10
N ILE A 223 1.29 -4.99 -18.94
CA ILE A 223 1.05 -4.01 -17.88
C ILE A 223 1.07 -2.61 -18.46
N HIS A 224 0.06 -1.82 -18.13
CA HIS A 224 0.08 -0.37 -18.28
C HIS A 224 0.37 0.23 -16.91
N CYS A 225 1.39 1.07 -16.81
CA CYS A 225 1.70 1.83 -15.60
C CYS A 225 1.58 3.32 -15.92
N HIS A 226 0.83 4.04 -15.09
CA HIS A 226 0.59 5.48 -15.19
C HIS A 226 1.27 6.19 -14.03
N GLN A 227 1.98 7.26 -14.34
CA GLN A 227 2.70 8.09 -13.40
C GLN A 227 2.16 9.52 -13.41
N THR A 228 1.81 10.03 -12.23
CA THR A 228 1.40 11.41 -12.02
C THR A 228 2.58 12.30 -11.62
N THR A 229 3.34 11.93 -10.58
CA THR A 229 4.42 12.76 -10.04
C THR A 229 5.40 11.97 -9.17
N GLY A 230 6.66 12.43 -9.07
CA GLY A 230 7.66 11.81 -8.20
C GLY A 230 8.42 10.66 -8.85
N GLY A 231 8.66 9.60 -8.09
CA GLY A 231 9.36 8.40 -8.55
C GLY A 231 8.48 7.58 -9.49
N GLN A 232 9.08 6.85 -10.43
CA GLN A 232 8.34 5.91 -11.26
C GLN A 232 9.13 4.62 -11.44
N TYR A 233 8.43 3.49 -11.39
CA TYR A 233 9.02 2.18 -11.56
C TYR A 233 7.97 1.15 -11.93
N ILE A 234 8.33 0.18 -12.76
CA ILE A 234 7.55 -1.03 -12.96
C ILE A 234 8.47 -2.22 -13.22
N ASP A 235 8.31 -3.26 -12.42
CA ASP A 235 8.94 -4.56 -12.65
C ASP A 235 8.09 -5.66 -12.01
N PHE A 236 8.15 -6.86 -12.60
CA PHE A 236 7.41 -7.99 -12.09
C PHE A 236 8.10 -9.34 -12.33
N GLY A 237 7.75 -10.30 -11.47
CA GLY A 237 7.99 -11.73 -11.60
C GLY A 237 6.73 -12.51 -11.21
N VAL A 238 6.83 -13.85 -11.19
CA VAL A 238 5.70 -14.72 -10.85
C VAL A 238 6.10 -15.64 -9.70
N ASP A 239 5.24 -15.72 -8.70
CA ASP A 239 5.44 -16.56 -7.53
C ASP A 239 4.30 -17.57 -7.38
N GLU A 240 4.59 -18.70 -6.74
CA GLU A 240 3.62 -19.64 -6.18
C GLU A 240 3.25 -19.17 -4.77
N VAL A 241 1.95 -19.10 -4.49
CA VAL A 241 1.45 -18.79 -3.15
C VAL A 241 1.49 -20.05 -2.29
N ILE A 242 2.27 -20.04 -1.22
CA ILE A 242 2.36 -21.16 -0.28
C ILE A 242 1.17 -21.05 0.69
N PRO A 243 0.30 -22.07 0.79
CA PRO A 243 -0.77 -22.07 1.76
C PRO A 243 -0.20 -21.93 3.18
N ALA A 244 -0.76 -21.02 3.98
CA ALA A 244 -0.39 -20.87 5.38
C ALA A 244 -0.55 -22.22 6.09
N GLN A 245 0.55 -22.80 6.58
CA GLN A 245 0.44 -24.00 7.39
C GLN A 245 -0.20 -23.62 8.73
N PRO A 246 -1.18 -24.40 9.24
CA PRO A 246 -1.67 -24.18 10.57
C PRO A 246 -0.50 -24.31 11.54
N ARG A 247 -0.24 -23.27 12.33
CA ARG A 247 0.78 -23.31 13.39
C ARG A 247 0.52 -24.55 14.25
N ARG A 248 1.45 -25.51 14.24
CA ARG A 248 1.43 -26.62 15.20
C ARG A 248 1.47 -25.98 16.60
N LYS A 249 0.46 -26.29 17.41
CA LYS A 249 0.43 -25.92 18.83
C LYS A 249 1.54 -26.61 19.60
#